data_AF-A0A100JTK8-F1
#
_entry.id   AF-A0A100JTK8-F1
#
_cell.length_a   1.000
_cell.length_b   1.000
_cell.length_c   1.000
_cell.angle_alpha   90.00
_cell.angle_beta   90.00
_cell.angle_gamma   90.00
#
_symmetry.space_group_name_H-M   'P 1'
#
loop_
_entity.id
_entity.type
_entity.pdbx_description
1 polymer ?
#
loop_
_entity_poly.entity_id
_entity_poly.type
_entity_poly.pdbx_seq_one_letter_code
_entity_poly.pdbx_strand_id
1 'polypeptide(L)'
;MITLPLIPQQRTVYWTVAVHDTYGSSHRSTGLHASAVRQQYDFWTAKPSTARMELTERTLVQARTITTLEDLPGEGEPTPLPGLPADAHEVKRFFRFTRAREDGSLTGFGPAVLRTGDDVRRFYNWTVSTQDRAQAVHVDVSTLRVLDITLTHLTREIQLADLPDDFTASLMGQLETEGLCGVPVHGRTGTCLRVRLADGSEITISPAAADGREAGSQHAVGVLGGWLAVWGDANNAVAKVYRSRPGLTRAANTAALADAVLKCARKHGGGPVLRDKPRQPHA
;
A
#
# COMPACT_ATOMS: atom_id res chain seq x y z
N MET A 1 -11.92 -13.63 1.92
CA MET A 1 -11.31 -13.26 3.20
C MET A 1 -9.81 -13.09 2.95
N ILE A 2 -9.28 -11.89 3.13
CA ILE A 2 -7.90 -11.56 2.73
C ILE A 2 -7.00 -11.72 3.96
N THR A 3 -6.12 -12.70 3.92
CA THR A 3 -5.05 -12.92 4.90
C THR A 3 -3.92 -11.98 4.53
N LEU A 4 -3.65 -10.95 5.33
CA LEU A 4 -2.54 -10.03 5.08
C LEU A 4 -1.42 -10.30 6.08
N PRO A 5 -0.14 -10.46 5.63
CA PRO A 5 0.98 -10.42 6.55
C PRO A 5 0.97 -9.07 7.29
N LEU A 6 1.50 -9.07 8.52
CA LEU A 6 1.60 -7.86 9.33
C LEU A 6 2.71 -6.97 8.75
N ILE A 7 2.41 -6.33 7.63
CA ILE A 7 3.25 -5.28 7.08
C ILE A 7 3.01 -4.08 8.00
N PRO A 8 4.05 -3.55 8.67
CA PRO A 8 3.88 -2.49 9.66
C PRO A 8 3.25 -1.22 9.07
N GLN A 9 3.35 -1.05 7.74
CA GLN A 9 2.76 0.07 7.03
C GLN A 9 2.30 -0.33 5.62
N GLN A 10 1.02 -0.15 5.32
CA GLN A 10 0.44 -0.30 4.00
C GLN A 10 0.18 1.09 3.41
N ARG A 11 0.67 1.37 2.21
CA ARG A 11 0.39 2.62 1.49
C ARG A 11 -0.46 2.32 0.27
N THR A 12 -1.51 3.11 0.05
CA THR A 12 -2.40 3.01 -1.11
C THR A 12 -2.48 4.37 -1.77
N VAL A 13 -2.25 4.40 -3.08
CA VAL A 13 -2.35 5.63 -3.89
C VAL A 13 -3.54 5.52 -4.81
N TYR A 14 -4.36 6.56 -4.84
CA TYR A 14 -5.49 6.70 -5.75
C TYR A 14 -5.65 8.16 -6.13
N TRP A 15 -6.39 8.41 -7.19
CA TRP A 15 -6.54 9.77 -7.71
C TRP A 15 -7.98 10.24 -7.67
N THR A 16 -8.14 11.55 -7.56
CA THR A 16 -9.41 12.27 -7.68
C THR A 16 -9.33 13.18 -8.90
N VAL A 17 -10.38 13.16 -9.72
CA VAL A 17 -10.59 14.12 -10.80
C VAL A 17 -11.77 15.00 -10.40
N ALA A 18 -11.56 16.31 -10.34
CA ALA A 18 -12.63 17.29 -10.23
C ALA A 18 -12.72 18.09 -11.54
N VAL A 19 -13.92 18.15 -12.10
CA VAL A 19 -14.23 18.90 -13.33
C VAL A 19 -15.16 20.02 -12.94
N HIS A 20 -14.81 21.24 -13.33
CA HIS A 20 -15.66 22.40 -13.16
C HIS A 20 -16.12 22.85 -14.54
N ASP A 21 -17.43 22.96 -14.71
CA ASP A 21 -18.00 23.46 -15.95
C ASP A 21 -18.02 25.00 -15.97
N THR A 22 -18.27 25.57 -17.14
CA THR A 22 -18.40 27.02 -17.35
C THR A 22 -19.68 27.61 -16.73
N TYR A 23 -20.60 26.76 -16.28
CA TYR A 23 -21.90 27.13 -15.72
C TYR A 23 -21.93 27.06 -14.18
N GLY A 24 -20.81 26.69 -13.55
CA GLY A 24 -20.65 26.62 -12.09
C GLY A 24 -20.90 25.24 -11.47
N SER A 25 -21.25 24.21 -12.24
CA SER A 25 -21.37 22.84 -11.73
C SER A 25 -19.99 22.20 -11.54
N SER A 26 -19.90 21.31 -10.55
CA SER A 26 -18.70 20.50 -10.34
C SER A 26 -19.04 19.02 -10.33
N HIS A 27 -18.25 18.23 -11.06
CA HIS A 27 -18.30 16.78 -11.05
C HIS A 27 -17.01 16.25 -10.42
N ARG A 28 -17.13 15.35 -9.44
CA ARG A 28 -15.98 14.78 -8.73
C ARG A 28 -16.01 13.25 -8.77
N SER A 29 -14.93 12.66 -9.26
CA SER A 29 -14.67 11.22 -9.23
C SER A 29 -13.49 10.94 -8.31
N THR A 30 -13.59 9.97 -7.39
CA THR A 30 -12.51 9.61 -6.47
C THR A 30 -12.27 8.11 -6.45
N GLY A 31 -11.07 7.69 -6.03
CA GLY A 31 -10.70 6.27 -6.01
C GLY A 31 -10.31 5.73 -7.39
N LEU A 32 -9.90 6.62 -8.30
CA LEU A 32 -9.51 6.24 -9.65
C LEU A 32 -8.09 5.68 -9.67
N HIS A 33 -7.85 4.74 -10.59
CA HIS A 33 -6.50 4.37 -11.03
C HIS A 33 -6.01 5.31 -12.13
N ALA A 34 -4.70 5.36 -12.38
CA ALA A 34 -4.08 6.29 -13.33
C ALA A 34 -4.69 6.23 -14.75
N SER A 35 -5.01 5.03 -15.27
CA SER A 35 -5.66 4.86 -16.57
C SER A 35 -7.07 5.45 -16.60
N ALA A 36 -7.85 5.26 -15.54
CA ALA A 36 -9.18 5.85 -15.42
C ALA A 36 -9.12 7.39 -15.32
N VAL A 37 -8.08 7.94 -14.68
CA VAL A 37 -7.83 9.39 -14.69
C VAL A 37 -7.58 9.88 -16.10
N ARG A 38 -6.70 9.22 -16.88
CA ARG A 38 -6.43 9.58 -18.28
C ARG A 38 -7.70 9.56 -19.12
N GLN A 39 -8.49 8.49 -19.01
CA GLN A 39 -9.77 8.39 -19.72
C GLN A 39 -10.74 9.51 -19.35
N GLN A 40 -10.85 9.86 -18.07
CA GLN A 40 -11.67 11.00 -17.65
C GLN A 40 -11.12 12.31 -18.18
N TYR A 41 -9.81 12.50 -18.14
CA TYR A 41 -9.16 13.68 -18.69
C TYR A 41 -9.50 13.85 -20.17
N ASP A 42 -9.22 12.84 -21.00
CA ASP A 42 -9.47 12.86 -22.44
C ASP A 42 -10.96 13.13 -22.76
N PHE A 43 -11.86 12.50 -22.01
CA PHE A 43 -13.30 12.68 -22.16
C PHE A 43 -13.76 14.11 -21.85
N TRP A 44 -13.26 14.71 -20.76
CA TRP A 44 -13.73 16.02 -20.30
C TRP A 44 -13.02 17.18 -21.00
N THR A 45 -11.75 17.04 -21.38
CA THR A 45 -11.03 18.09 -22.14
C THR A 45 -11.59 18.31 -23.53
N ALA A 46 -12.21 17.29 -24.13
CA ALA A 46 -12.86 17.42 -25.43
C ALA A 46 -14.18 18.21 -25.37
N LYS A 47 -14.73 18.49 -24.17
CA LYS A 47 -16.02 19.16 -24.02
C LYS A 47 -15.87 20.68 -23.91
N PRO A 48 -16.56 21.47 -24.75
CA PRO A 48 -16.51 22.94 -24.69
C PRO A 48 -17.01 23.54 -23.36
N SER A 49 -17.86 22.82 -22.63
CA SER A 49 -18.41 23.26 -21.34
C SER A 49 -17.43 23.11 -20.18
N THR A 50 -16.27 22.47 -20.38
CA THR A 50 -15.29 22.25 -19.31
C THR A 50 -14.45 23.52 -19.11
N ALA A 51 -14.58 24.18 -17.95
CA ALA A 51 -13.81 25.37 -17.63
C ALA A 51 -12.42 25.05 -17.09
N ARG A 52 -12.34 24.09 -16.15
CA ARG A 52 -11.08 23.62 -15.57
C ARG A 52 -11.20 22.20 -15.03
N MET A 53 -10.07 21.53 -14.94
CA MET A 53 -9.94 20.22 -14.31
C MET A 53 -8.84 20.27 -13.26
N GLU A 54 -9.11 19.67 -12.11
CA GLU A 54 -8.16 19.53 -11.00
C GLU A 54 -7.89 18.03 -10.78
N LEU A 55 -6.61 17.68 -10.71
CA LEU A 55 -6.16 16.33 -10.41
C LEU A 55 -5.51 16.31 -9.03
N THR A 56 -5.98 15.43 -8.17
CA THR A 56 -5.43 15.26 -6.83
C THR A 56 -4.97 13.82 -6.65
N GLU A 57 -3.69 13.64 -6.33
CA GLU A 57 -3.20 12.39 -5.78
C GLU A 57 -3.60 12.29 -4.31
N ARG A 58 -4.18 11.15 -3.95
CA ARG A 58 -4.53 10.77 -2.59
C ARG A 58 -3.65 9.62 -2.18
N THR A 59 -2.88 9.80 -1.12
CA THR A 59 -2.14 8.73 -0.49
C THR A 59 -2.81 8.41 0.85
N LEU A 60 -3.17 7.14 1.04
CA LEU A 60 -3.56 6.59 2.34
C LEU A 60 -2.41 5.75 2.88
N VAL A 61 -1.85 6.15 4.02
CA VAL A 61 -0.85 5.38 4.75
C VAL A 61 -1.51 4.76 5.97
N GLN A 62 -1.60 3.44 6.00
CA GLN A 62 -2.10 2.67 7.11
C GLN A 62 -0.95 2.03 7.89
N ALA A 63 -0.67 2.51 9.09
CA ALA A 63 0.21 1.82 10.02
C ALA A 63 -0.60 0.85 10.90
N ARG A 64 -0.04 -0.33 11.20
CA ARG A 64 -0.68 -1.35 12.04
C ARG A 64 0.30 -1.86 13.08
N THR A 65 -0.10 -1.84 14.34
CA THR A 65 0.69 -2.33 15.46
C THR A 65 -0.17 -3.22 16.34
N ILE A 66 0.36 -4.35 16.80
CA ILE A 66 -0.30 -5.15 17.83
C ILE A 66 -0.14 -4.41 19.17
N THR A 67 -1.23 -4.18 19.86
CA THR A 67 -1.27 -3.58 21.21
C THR A 67 -2.00 -4.53 22.16
N THR A 68 -1.79 -4.37 23.47
CA THR A 68 -2.49 -5.13 24.50
C THR A 68 -3.61 -4.30 25.11
N LEU A 69 -4.46 -4.91 25.94
CA LEU A 69 -5.54 -4.18 26.62
C LEU A 69 -5.01 -3.21 27.68
N GLU A 70 -3.86 -3.55 28.28
CA GLU A 70 -3.18 -2.76 29.31
C GLU A 70 -2.55 -1.50 28.72
N ASP A 71 -2.09 -1.56 27.47
CA ASP A 71 -1.47 -0.44 26.75
C ASP A 71 -2.49 0.56 26.16
N LEU A 72 -3.79 0.29 26.31
CA LEU A 72 -4.84 1.19 25.83
C LEU A 72 -4.97 2.43 26.73
N PRO A 73 -5.36 3.60 26.19
CA PRO A 73 -5.71 4.78 26.98
C PRO A 73 -6.67 4.43 28.12
N GLY A 74 -6.50 5.02 29.31
CA GLY A 74 -7.28 4.72 30.50
C GLY A 74 -8.79 4.85 30.30
N GLU A 75 -9.58 4.34 31.24
CA GLU A 75 -11.04 4.44 31.15
C GLU A 75 -11.49 5.91 31.17
N GLY A 76 -12.29 6.31 30.19
CA GLY A 76 -12.70 7.70 30.00
C GLY A 76 -11.62 8.62 29.41
N GLU A 77 -10.40 8.12 29.17
CA GLU A 77 -9.34 8.91 28.55
C GLU A 77 -9.52 8.98 27.03
N PRO A 78 -9.30 10.15 26.41
CA PRO A 78 -9.36 10.28 24.96
C PRO A 78 -8.25 9.43 24.33
N THR A 79 -8.58 8.76 23.23
CA THR A 79 -7.54 8.07 22.45
C THR A 79 -6.69 9.10 21.74
N PRO A 80 -5.38 9.21 22.08
CA PRO A 80 -4.55 10.25 21.51
C PRO A 80 -4.38 9.98 20.02
N LEU A 81 -4.68 11.00 19.21
CA LEU A 81 -4.34 10.98 17.80
C LEU A 81 -2.84 11.19 17.66
N PRO A 82 -2.16 10.43 16.79
CA PRO A 82 -0.78 10.73 16.42
C PRO A 82 -0.69 12.16 15.90
N GLY A 83 0.43 12.83 16.17
CA GLY A 83 0.68 14.16 15.60
C GLY A 83 0.55 14.13 14.09
N LEU A 84 -0.08 15.16 13.51
CA LEU A 84 -0.27 15.29 12.07
C LEU A 84 1.10 15.41 11.40
N PRO A 85 1.54 14.42 10.60
CA PRO A 85 2.81 14.52 9.90
C PRO A 85 2.82 15.71 8.95
N ALA A 86 4.01 16.24 8.64
CA ALA A 86 4.16 17.22 7.57
C ALA A 86 3.51 16.66 6.28
N ASP A 87 2.74 17.50 5.59
CA ASP A 87 2.00 17.20 4.36
C ASP A 87 0.77 16.27 4.50
N ALA A 88 0.43 15.85 5.71
CA ALA A 88 -0.85 15.16 5.97
C ALA A 88 -1.96 16.17 6.23
N HIS A 89 -3.16 15.90 5.71
CA HIS A 89 -4.35 16.73 5.97
C HIS A 89 -5.30 16.10 6.98
N GLU A 90 -5.22 14.78 7.18
CA GLU A 90 -6.03 14.07 8.16
C GLU A 90 -5.27 12.86 8.70
N VAL A 91 -5.37 12.65 10.01
CA VAL A 91 -4.93 11.42 10.68
C VAL A 91 -6.07 10.87 11.49
N LYS A 92 -6.35 9.58 11.32
CA LYS A 92 -7.33 8.83 12.10
C LYS A 92 -6.61 7.70 12.83
N ARG A 93 -7.05 7.42 14.05
CA ARG A 93 -6.63 6.25 14.81
C ARG A 93 -7.86 5.47 15.24
N PHE A 94 -7.79 4.15 15.14
CA PHE A 94 -8.83 3.25 15.65
C PHE A 94 -8.25 1.88 15.93
N PHE A 95 -9.01 1.07 16.64
CA PHE A 95 -8.64 -0.28 17.01
C PHE A 95 -9.52 -1.30 16.28
N ARG A 96 -9.00 -2.52 16.15
CA ARG A 96 -9.75 -3.66 15.62
C ARG A 96 -9.26 -4.93 16.31
N PHE A 97 -10.18 -5.86 16.58
CA PHE A 97 -9.77 -7.21 16.98
C PHE A 97 -9.39 -8.05 15.78
N THR A 98 -8.31 -8.81 15.96
CA THR A 98 -7.91 -9.86 15.03
C THR A 98 -7.66 -11.15 15.78
N ARG A 99 -7.85 -12.27 15.09
CA ARG A 99 -7.56 -13.59 15.58
C ARG A 99 -6.28 -14.09 14.92
N ALA A 100 -5.29 -14.43 15.75
CA ALA A 100 -4.10 -15.13 15.32
C ALA A 100 -4.45 -16.59 15.01
N ARG A 101 -4.00 -17.07 13.86
CA ARG A 101 -4.12 -18.47 13.44
C ARG A 101 -2.82 -19.23 13.77
N GLU A 102 -2.90 -20.55 13.79
CA GLU A 102 -1.76 -21.44 14.02
C GLU A 102 -0.61 -21.21 13.03
N ASP A 103 -0.95 -20.77 11.83
CA ASP A 103 -0.02 -20.45 10.75
C ASP A 103 0.63 -19.05 10.89
N GLY A 104 0.38 -18.35 12.00
CA GLY A 104 0.87 -17.01 12.30
C GLY A 104 0.11 -15.88 11.61
N SER A 105 -0.89 -16.18 10.78
CA SER A 105 -1.67 -15.17 10.09
C SER A 105 -2.74 -14.52 10.97
N LEU A 106 -3.10 -13.27 10.65
CA LEU A 106 -4.16 -12.54 11.34
C LEU A 106 -5.44 -12.49 10.51
N THR A 107 -6.57 -12.74 11.16
CA THR A 107 -7.90 -12.63 10.55
C THR A 107 -8.78 -11.69 11.34
N GLY A 108 -9.62 -10.91 10.66
CA GLY A 108 -10.50 -9.95 11.32
C GLY A 108 -11.52 -10.63 12.24
N PHE A 109 -11.75 -10.06 13.41
CA PHE A 109 -12.77 -10.52 14.36
C PHE A 109 -13.58 -9.33 14.89
N GLY A 110 -14.90 -9.47 14.96
CA GLY A 110 -15.79 -8.44 15.50
C GLY A 110 -15.89 -7.17 14.65
N PRO A 111 -16.22 -6.01 15.27
CA PRO A 111 -16.37 -4.73 14.60
C PRO A 111 -15.14 -4.32 13.79
N ALA A 112 -15.37 -3.70 12.64
CA ALA A 112 -14.30 -3.21 11.78
C ALA A 112 -13.54 -2.01 12.37
N VAL A 113 -14.22 -1.21 13.22
CA VAL A 113 -13.70 0.02 13.81
C VAL A 113 -14.17 0.12 15.26
N LEU A 114 -13.22 0.21 16.19
CA LEU A 114 -13.41 0.57 17.59
C LEU A 114 -12.66 1.88 17.82
N ARG A 115 -13.37 2.95 18.20
CA ARG A 115 -12.79 4.30 18.14
C ARG A 115 -11.92 4.63 19.34
N THR A 116 -12.19 3.99 20.47
CA THR A 116 -11.54 4.26 21.75
C THR A 116 -11.06 2.99 22.45
N GLY A 117 -10.17 3.14 23.44
CA GLY A 117 -9.81 2.05 24.33
C GLY A 117 -11.02 1.46 25.07
N ASP A 118 -12.01 2.29 25.41
CA ASP A 118 -13.24 1.85 26.08
C ASP A 118 -14.15 1.01 25.18
N ASP A 119 -14.22 1.35 23.87
CA ASP A 119 -14.92 0.51 22.90
C ASP A 119 -14.28 -0.89 22.83
N VAL A 120 -12.94 -0.95 22.89
CA VAL A 120 -12.18 -2.19 22.90
C VAL A 120 -12.46 -3.01 24.17
N ARG A 121 -12.35 -2.38 25.36
CA ARG A 121 -12.65 -3.04 26.65
C ARG A 121 -14.08 -3.53 26.72
N ARG A 122 -15.04 -2.71 26.30
CA ARG A 122 -16.46 -3.07 26.27
C ARG A 122 -16.72 -4.26 25.36
N PHE A 123 -16.16 -4.25 24.16
CA PHE A 123 -16.33 -5.37 23.22
C PHE A 123 -15.64 -6.65 23.73
N TYR A 124 -14.45 -6.54 24.34
CA TYR A 124 -13.75 -7.65 24.95
C TYR A 124 -14.57 -8.28 26.08
N ASN A 125 -15.03 -7.47 27.04
CA ASN A 125 -15.85 -7.94 28.17
C ASN A 125 -17.16 -8.57 27.72
N TRP A 126 -17.81 -7.97 26.71
CA TRP A 126 -19.00 -8.57 26.09
C TRP A 126 -18.70 -9.93 25.46
N THR A 127 -17.56 -10.07 24.78
CA THR A 127 -17.15 -11.34 24.14
C THR A 127 -16.91 -12.42 25.19
N VAL A 128 -16.16 -12.12 26.26
CA VAL A 128 -15.88 -13.05 27.36
C VAL A 128 -17.18 -13.46 28.08
N SER A 129 -17.99 -12.49 28.50
CA SER A 129 -19.25 -12.77 29.21
C SER A 129 -20.28 -13.52 28.38
N THR A 130 -20.25 -13.38 27.05
CA THR A 130 -21.12 -14.16 26.15
C THR A 130 -20.64 -15.60 26.03
N GLN A 131 -19.33 -15.87 26.08
CA GLN A 131 -18.81 -17.24 26.09
C GLN A 131 -19.18 -18.01 27.36
N ASP A 132 -19.17 -17.34 28.51
CA ASP A 132 -19.60 -17.95 29.78
C ASP A 132 -21.07 -18.37 29.74
N ARG A 133 -21.88 -17.78 28.84
CA ARG A 133 -23.33 -17.97 28.76
C ARG A 133 -23.79 -18.77 27.52
N ALA A 134 -23.03 -18.80 26.44
CA ALA A 134 -23.44 -19.37 25.16
C ALA A 134 -22.65 -20.65 24.80
N GLN A 135 -23.36 -21.77 24.67
CA GLN A 135 -22.75 -23.08 24.36
C GLN A 135 -22.33 -23.28 22.89
N ALA A 136 -22.74 -22.41 21.97
CA ALA A 136 -22.66 -22.69 20.53
C ALA A 136 -21.49 -22.05 19.77
N VAL A 137 -20.89 -20.96 20.29
CA VAL A 137 -19.77 -20.27 19.62
C VAL A 137 -18.69 -19.94 20.64
N HIS A 138 -17.71 -20.84 20.75
CA HIS A 138 -16.53 -20.61 21.58
C HIS A 138 -15.46 -19.86 20.77
N VAL A 139 -15.01 -18.72 21.27
CA VAL A 139 -13.90 -17.96 20.68
C VAL A 139 -12.72 -18.08 21.62
N ASP A 140 -11.62 -18.65 21.18
CA ASP A 140 -10.41 -18.69 22.01
C ASP A 140 -9.86 -17.28 22.21
N VAL A 141 -10.15 -16.69 23.37
CA VAL A 141 -9.78 -15.32 23.72
C VAL A 141 -8.26 -15.15 23.76
N SER A 142 -7.51 -16.23 24.04
CA SER A 142 -6.05 -16.21 24.03
C SER A 142 -5.47 -15.97 22.63
N THR A 143 -6.25 -16.21 21.57
CA THR A 143 -5.87 -15.95 20.17
C THR A 143 -6.26 -14.56 19.68
N LEU A 144 -7.01 -13.79 20.48
CA LEU A 144 -7.39 -12.43 20.13
C LEU A 144 -6.21 -11.46 20.32
N ARG A 145 -6.04 -10.56 19.37
CA ARG A 145 -5.05 -9.48 19.37
C ARG A 145 -5.77 -8.18 19.04
N VAL A 146 -5.39 -7.10 19.72
CA VAL A 146 -5.85 -5.76 19.37
C VAL A 146 -4.86 -5.19 18.35
N LEU A 147 -5.36 -4.79 17.19
CA LEU A 147 -4.60 -3.98 16.24
C LEU A 147 -4.91 -2.52 16.48
N ASP A 148 -3.89 -1.74 16.80
CA ASP A 148 -3.88 -0.29 16.69
C ASP A 148 -3.60 0.09 15.24
N ILE A 149 -4.53 0.85 14.66
CA ILE A 149 -4.50 1.24 13.26
C ILE A 149 -4.48 2.76 13.19
N THR A 150 -3.42 3.28 12.58
CA THR A 150 -3.33 4.69 12.21
C THR A 150 -3.47 4.83 10.70
N LEU A 151 -4.39 5.69 10.27
CA LEU A 151 -4.56 6.10 8.87
C LEU A 151 -4.11 7.55 8.73
N THR A 152 -3.08 7.78 7.93
CA THR A 152 -2.63 9.12 7.53
C THR A 152 -3.05 9.36 6.09
N HIS A 153 -3.85 10.38 5.87
CA HIS A 153 -4.27 10.82 4.56
C HIS A 153 -3.38 11.99 4.11
N LEU A 154 -2.75 11.83 2.96
CA LEU A 154 -2.00 12.87 2.27
C LEU A 154 -2.66 13.19 0.94
N THR A 155 -2.62 14.47 0.58
CA THR A 155 -3.16 14.98 -0.67
C THR A 155 -2.13 15.84 -1.35
N ARG A 156 -1.97 15.67 -2.65
CA ARG A 156 -1.12 16.51 -3.46
C ARG A 156 -1.84 16.83 -4.76
N GLU A 157 -1.88 18.10 -5.14
CA GLU A 157 -2.27 18.49 -6.50
C GLU A 157 -1.18 18.07 -7.48
N ILE A 158 -1.60 17.48 -8.59
CA ILE A 158 -0.71 16.96 -9.61
C ILE A 158 -1.16 17.40 -11.01
N GLN A 159 -0.26 17.34 -11.97
CA GLN A 159 -0.56 17.48 -13.38
C GLN A 159 -0.75 16.10 -14.02
N LEU A 160 -1.38 16.05 -15.20
CA LEU A 160 -1.58 14.78 -15.92
C LEU A 160 -0.24 14.08 -16.22
N ALA A 161 0.81 14.85 -16.49
CA ALA A 161 2.16 14.37 -16.74
C ALA A 161 2.82 13.70 -15.52
N ASP A 162 2.32 13.96 -14.31
CA ASP A 162 2.82 13.35 -13.08
C ASP A 162 2.23 11.94 -12.84
N LEU A 163 1.19 11.54 -13.60
CA LEU A 163 0.59 10.22 -13.45
C LEU A 163 1.56 9.11 -13.87
N PRO A 164 1.64 8.00 -13.12
CA PRO A 164 2.44 6.85 -13.50
C PRO A 164 1.95 6.27 -14.84
N ASP A 165 2.86 5.94 -15.75
CA ASP A 165 2.49 5.28 -17.01
C ASP A 165 1.79 3.94 -16.74
N ASP A 166 1.09 3.40 -17.75
CA ASP A 166 0.25 2.19 -17.55
C ASP A 166 1.08 0.97 -17.10
N PHE A 167 2.37 0.92 -17.47
CA PHE A 167 3.28 -0.14 -17.04
C PHE A 167 3.69 0.01 -15.57
N THR A 168 3.94 1.22 -15.11
CA THR A 168 4.23 1.56 -13.72
C THR A 168 3.01 1.30 -12.85
N ALA A 169 1.83 1.72 -13.31
CA ALA A 169 0.57 1.44 -12.62
C ALA A 169 0.28 -0.07 -12.53
N SER A 170 0.54 -0.82 -13.62
CA SER A 170 0.42 -2.28 -13.62
C SER A 170 1.41 -2.95 -12.66
N LEU A 171 2.67 -2.49 -12.63
CA LEU A 171 3.67 -2.96 -11.68
C LEU A 171 3.25 -2.72 -10.23
N MET A 172 2.77 -1.50 -9.92
CA MET A 172 2.27 -1.17 -8.58
C MET A 172 1.13 -2.12 -8.17
N GLY A 173 0.15 -2.35 -9.05
CA GLY A 173 -0.95 -3.28 -8.76
C GLY A 173 -0.50 -4.73 -8.55
N GLN A 174 0.50 -5.20 -9.33
CA GLN A 174 1.07 -6.55 -9.15
C GLN A 174 1.79 -6.68 -7.80
N LEU A 175 2.57 -5.67 -7.40
CA LEU A 175 3.26 -5.65 -6.11
C LEU A 175 2.26 -5.59 -4.95
N GLU A 176 1.24 -4.73 -5.05
CA GLU A 176 0.20 -4.58 -4.03
C GLU A 176 -0.60 -5.86 -3.81
N THR A 177 -0.89 -6.61 -4.89
CA THR A 177 -1.59 -7.90 -4.82
C THR A 177 -0.81 -8.93 -3.99
N GLU A 178 0.52 -8.84 -4.00
CA GLU A 178 1.42 -9.71 -3.23
C GLU A 178 1.80 -9.13 -1.86
N GLY A 179 1.17 -8.02 -1.46
CA GLY A 179 1.42 -7.35 -0.18
C GLY A 179 2.70 -6.51 -0.16
N LEU A 180 3.26 -6.13 -1.31
CA LEU A 180 4.36 -5.18 -1.39
C LEU A 180 3.84 -3.80 -1.78
N CYS A 181 4.22 -2.78 -1.02
CA CYS A 181 3.85 -1.40 -1.32
C CYS A 181 4.99 -0.70 -2.08
N GLY A 182 4.75 -0.42 -3.37
CA GLY A 182 5.59 0.45 -4.17
C GLY A 182 5.20 1.92 -4.00
N VAL A 183 6.14 2.76 -3.60
CA VAL A 183 5.95 4.19 -3.40
C VAL A 183 6.60 4.98 -4.53
N PRO A 184 5.85 5.76 -5.32
CA PRO A 184 6.45 6.64 -6.30
C PRO A 184 7.20 7.77 -5.59
N VAL A 185 8.48 7.91 -5.89
CA VAL A 185 9.35 8.99 -5.42
C VAL A 185 9.77 9.82 -6.62
N HIS A 186 9.46 11.11 -6.55
CA HIS A 186 9.75 12.07 -7.60
C HIS A 186 11.10 12.71 -7.33
N GLY A 187 12.09 12.42 -8.18
CA GLY A 187 13.42 13.00 -8.12
C GLY A 187 13.71 13.91 -9.32
N ARG A 188 14.88 14.54 -9.31
CA ARG A 188 15.34 15.37 -10.44
C ARG A 188 15.52 14.59 -11.75
N THR A 189 15.71 13.27 -11.66
CA THR A 189 15.95 12.35 -12.78
C THR A 189 14.69 11.60 -13.23
N GLY A 190 13.52 11.95 -12.69
CA GLY A 190 12.24 11.30 -12.97
C GLY A 190 11.65 10.59 -11.75
N THR A 191 10.58 9.84 -11.98
CA THR A 191 9.87 9.08 -10.94
C THR A 191 10.44 7.67 -10.83
N CYS A 192 10.91 7.29 -9.63
CA CYS A 192 11.28 5.92 -9.30
C CYS A 192 10.26 5.32 -8.33
N LEU A 193 10.14 3.99 -8.29
CA LEU A 193 9.29 3.27 -7.36
C LEU A 193 10.16 2.65 -6.26
N ARG A 194 9.86 2.96 -4.99
CA ARG A 194 10.55 2.38 -3.83
C ARG A 194 9.69 1.35 -3.14
N VAL A 195 10.22 0.17 -2.91
CA VAL A 195 9.55 -0.94 -2.23
C VAL A 195 10.31 -1.22 -0.94
N ARG A 196 9.71 -0.91 0.21
CA ARG A 196 10.33 -1.17 1.51
C ARG A 196 10.04 -2.60 1.96
N LEU A 197 11.08 -3.29 2.44
CA LEU A 197 11.00 -4.67 2.91
C LEU A 197 10.89 -4.73 4.44
N ALA A 198 10.47 -5.88 4.97
CA ALA A 198 10.22 -6.07 6.40
C ALA A 198 11.49 -5.98 7.26
N ASP A 199 12.65 -6.32 6.69
CA ASP A 199 13.96 -6.20 7.34
C ASP A 199 14.49 -4.76 7.38
N GLY A 200 13.72 -3.79 6.87
CA GLY A 200 14.09 -2.38 6.79
C GLY A 200 14.88 -1.99 5.54
N SER A 201 15.29 -2.96 4.71
CA SER A 201 15.93 -2.71 3.41
C SER A 201 14.94 -2.21 2.37
N GLU A 202 15.45 -1.72 1.24
CA GLU A 202 14.62 -1.09 0.20
C GLU A 202 15.04 -1.56 -1.20
N ILE A 203 14.06 -1.76 -2.08
CA ILE A 203 14.28 -1.95 -3.53
C ILE A 203 13.86 -0.66 -4.24
N THR A 204 14.79 -0.05 -4.97
CA THR A 204 14.53 1.07 -5.87
C THR A 204 14.38 0.56 -7.30
N ILE A 205 13.27 0.90 -7.94
CA ILE A 205 12.94 0.53 -9.31
C ILE A 205 12.87 1.81 -10.14
N SER A 206 13.66 1.88 -11.19
CA SER A 206 13.75 3.04 -12.06
C SER A 206 13.54 2.65 -13.52
N PRO A 207 13.02 3.57 -14.36
CA PRO A 207 13.12 3.43 -15.79
C PRO A 207 14.59 3.35 -16.21
N ALA A 208 14.93 2.39 -17.06
CA ALA A 208 16.25 2.26 -17.66
C ALA A 208 16.18 2.68 -19.13
N ALA A 209 17.18 3.43 -19.61
CA ALA A 209 17.35 3.62 -21.04
C ALA A 209 17.56 2.25 -21.73
N ALA A 210 17.10 2.11 -22.97
CA ALA A 210 17.23 0.87 -23.76
C ALA A 210 18.68 0.35 -23.84
N ASP A 211 19.66 1.25 -23.70
CA ASP A 211 21.10 0.96 -23.82
C ASP A 211 21.80 0.80 -22.47
N GLY A 212 21.05 0.82 -21.36
CA GLY A 212 21.58 0.42 -20.06
C GLY A 212 22.50 1.42 -19.36
N ARG A 213 22.39 2.71 -19.68
CA ARG A 213 22.84 3.81 -18.81
C ARG A 213 21.67 4.34 -17.97
N GLU A 214 21.98 4.92 -16.82
CA GLU A 214 21.01 5.70 -16.03
C GLU A 214 20.35 6.73 -16.93
N ALA A 215 19.02 6.87 -16.82
CA ALA A 215 18.25 7.78 -17.64
C ALA A 215 18.67 9.23 -17.32
N GLY A 216 19.57 9.77 -18.13
CA GLY A 216 19.82 11.19 -18.21
C GLY A 216 18.51 11.89 -18.57
N SER A 217 18.23 12.95 -17.83
CA SER A 217 17.09 13.84 -17.98
C SER A 217 16.82 14.21 -19.44
N GLN A 218 15.54 14.16 -19.79
CA GLN A 218 14.96 14.38 -21.12
C GLN A 218 15.12 13.16 -22.03
N HIS A 219 14.03 12.49 -22.41
CA HIS A 219 13.80 12.05 -23.79
C HIS A 219 12.35 11.56 -24.00
N ALA A 220 11.91 11.73 -25.24
CA ALA A 220 10.56 11.70 -25.74
C ALA A 220 9.79 10.39 -25.52
N VAL A 221 8.47 10.55 -25.44
CA VAL A 221 7.45 9.50 -25.55
C VAL A 221 7.76 8.63 -26.77
N GLY A 222 8.25 7.40 -26.55
CA GLY A 222 8.38 6.41 -27.62
C GLY A 222 9.61 5.48 -27.61
N VAL A 223 10.66 5.76 -26.84
CA VAL A 223 11.80 4.81 -26.76
C VAL A 223 11.44 3.69 -25.78
N LEU A 224 11.57 2.44 -26.22
CA LEU A 224 11.32 1.21 -25.46
C LEU A 224 12.15 1.16 -24.15
N GLY A 225 11.70 1.90 -23.13
CA GLY A 225 12.35 1.98 -21.83
C GLY A 225 12.25 0.66 -21.09
N GLY A 226 13.40 0.17 -20.63
CA GLY A 226 13.49 -1.00 -19.77
C GLY A 226 13.31 -0.63 -18.31
N TRP A 227 13.53 -1.60 -17.43
CA TRP A 227 13.52 -1.45 -15.99
C TRP A 227 14.89 -1.74 -15.40
N LEU A 228 15.24 -1.04 -14.34
CA LEU A 228 16.32 -1.38 -13.44
C LEU A 228 15.78 -1.45 -12.03
N ALA A 229 16.03 -2.56 -11.32
CA ALA A 229 15.72 -2.69 -9.91
C ALA A 229 16.99 -3.00 -9.13
N VAL A 230 17.18 -2.27 -8.04
CA VAL A 230 18.35 -2.34 -7.18
C VAL A 230 17.88 -2.44 -5.74
N TRP A 231 18.36 -3.45 -5.02
CA TRP A 231 18.17 -3.60 -3.59
C TRP A 231 19.32 -2.92 -2.85
N GLY A 232 19.00 -2.20 -1.78
CA GLY A 232 19.97 -1.60 -0.86
C GLY A 232 19.63 -1.98 0.58
N ASP A 233 20.63 -2.43 1.35
CA ASP A 233 20.49 -2.65 2.78
C ASP A 233 20.82 -1.39 3.61
N ALA A 234 20.52 -1.45 4.91
CA ALA A 234 20.83 -0.39 5.86
C ALA A 234 22.34 -0.18 6.08
N ASN A 235 23.19 -1.09 5.59
CA ASN A 235 24.64 -1.11 5.74
C ASN A 235 25.40 -0.73 4.44
N ASN A 236 24.72 -0.07 3.48
CA ASN A 236 25.25 0.34 2.17
C ASN A 236 25.63 -0.80 1.20
N ALA A 237 25.24 -2.05 1.45
CA ALA A 237 25.33 -3.09 0.43
C ALA A 237 24.23 -2.88 -0.62
N VAL A 238 24.65 -2.86 -1.89
CA VAL A 238 23.77 -2.61 -3.03
C VAL A 238 23.87 -3.79 -4.00
N ALA A 239 22.74 -4.38 -4.38
CA ALA A 239 22.68 -5.51 -5.30
C ALA A 239 21.64 -5.29 -6.41
N LYS A 240 21.99 -5.63 -7.65
CA LYS A 240 21.05 -5.56 -8.77
C LYS A 240 20.04 -6.71 -8.67
N VAL A 241 18.75 -6.36 -8.54
CA VAL A 241 17.63 -7.30 -8.50
C VAL A 241 17.19 -7.67 -9.91
N TYR A 242 17.03 -6.67 -10.77
CA TYR A 242 16.56 -6.86 -12.13
C TYR A 242 17.16 -5.82 -13.07
N ARG A 243 17.36 -6.22 -14.32
CA ARG A 243 17.63 -5.30 -15.43
C ARG A 243 16.98 -5.85 -16.67
N SER A 244 16.22 -4.99 -17.36
CA SER A 244 15.59 -5.35 -18.62
C SER A 244 16.61 -5.86 -19.62
N ARG A 245 16.18 -6.87 -20.36
CA ARG A 245 16.97 -7.47 -21.45
C ARG A 245 16.49 -6.91 -22.79
N PRO A 246 17.39 -6.74 -23.76
CA PRO A 246 17.00 -6.42 -25.13
C PRO A 246 16.01 -7.46 -25.69
N GLY A 247 15.06 -7.02 -26.51
CA GLY A 247 14.14 -7.91 -27.24
C GLY A 247 12.88 -8.36 -26.49
N LEU A 248 12.70 -7.99 -25.22
CA LEU A 248 11.45 -8.22 -24.48
C LEU A 248 10.46 -7.07 -24.71
N THR A 249 9.18 -7.39 -24.89
CA THR A 249 8.11 -6.38 -24.86
C THR A 249 8.07 -5.72 -23.49
N ARG A 250 7.60 -4.46 -23.41
CA ARG A 250 7.54 -3.75 -22.12
C ARG A 250 6.64 -4.45 -21.10
N ALA A 251 5.54 -5.06 -21.53
CA ALA A 251 4.67 -5.87 -20.68
C ALA A 251 5.39 -7.10 -20.10
N ALA A 252 6.09 -7.87 -20.95
CA ALA A 252 6.87 -9.02 -20.49
C ALA A 252 8.03 -8.62 -19.57
N ASN A 253 8.67 -7.49 -19.86
CA ASN A 253 9.69 -6.89 -19.00
C ASN A 253 9.13 -6.49 -17.62
N THR A 254 7.93 -5.89 -17.57
CA THR A 254 7.28 -5.51 -16.31
C THR A 254 6.90 -6.75 -15.48
N ALA A 255 6.37 -7.80 -16.10
CA ALA A 255 6.06 -9.05 -15.40
C ALA A 255 7.31 -9.74 -14.85
N ALA A 256 8.40 -9.80 -15.64
CA ALA A 256 9.67 -10.38 -15.20
C ALA A 256 10.34 -9.55 -14.09
N LEU A 257 10.22 -8.23 -14.14
CA LEU A 257 10.62 -7.34 -13.06
C LEU A 257 9.84 -7.66 -11.78
N ALA A 258 8.52 -7.73 -11.85
CA ALA A 258 7.67 -7.99 -10.69
C ALA A 258 8.06 -9.33 -10.01
N ASP A 259 8.24 -10.40 -10.79
CA ASP A 259 8.70 -11.69 -10.27
C ASP A 259 10.08 -11.59 -9.58
N ALA A 260 11.03 -10.87 -10.17
CA ALA A 260 12.35 -10.67 -9.59
C ALA A 260 12.30 -9.88 -8.26
N VAL A 261 11.47 -8.84 -8.20
CA VAL A 261 11.23 -8.05 -6.98
C VAL A 261 10.59 -8.90 -5.90
N LEU A 262 9.57 -9.70 -6.23
CA LEU A 262 8.91 -10.62 -5.29
C LEU A 262 9.87 -11.68 -4.77
N LYS A 263 10.73 -12.24 -5.63
CA LYS A 263 11.75 -13.20 -5.24
C LYS A 263 12.79 -12.58 -4.30
N CYS A 264 13.21 -11.34 -4.58
CA CYS A 264 14.12 -10.60 -3.71
C CYS A 264 13.46 -10.31 -2.36
N ALA A 265 12.23 -9.79 -2.37
CA ALA A 265 11.46 -9.53 -1.18
C ALA A 265 11.34 -10.80 -0.32
N ARG A 266 10.95 -11.95 -0.89
CA ARG A 266 10.85 -13.23 -0.16
C ARG A 266 12.18 -13.66 0.48
N LYS A 267 13.31 -13.36 -0.15
CA LYS A 267 14.65 -13.65 0.40
C LYS A 267 15.01 -12.75 1.58
N HIS A 268 14.50 -11.51 1.57
CA HIS A 268 14.79 -10.44 2.53
C HIS A 268 13.56 -10.11 3.41
N GLY A 269 12.70 -11.10 3.67
CA GLY A 269 11.59 -11.01 4.63
C GLY A 269 10.28 -10.37 4.13
N GLY A 270 10.20 -9.97 2.86
CA GLY A 270 9.00 -9.45 2.20
C GLY A 270 8.25 -10.53 1.40
N GLY A 271 7.38 -11.28 2.05
CA GLY A 271 6.38 -12.11 1.40
C GLY A 271 5.49 -12.77 2.46
N PRO A 272 4.25 -13.18 2.12
CA PRO A 272 3.44 -13.94 3.05
C PRO A 272 4.27 -15.15 3.50
N VAL A 273 4.45 -15.27 4.82
CA VAL A 273 4.86 -16.53 5.40
C VAL A 273 3.88 -17.57 4.87
N LEU A 274 4.45 -18.68 4.36
CA LEU A 274 3.88 -20.00 4.03
C LEU A 274 4.14 -20.43 2.58
N ARG A 275 5.27 -21.13 2.41
CA ARG A 275 5.24 -22.42 1.69
C ARG A 275 5.78 -23.46 2.65
N ASP A 276 4.89 -24.19 3.31
CA ASP A 276 5.25 -25.47 3.90
C ASP A 276 5.68 -26.41 2.77
N LYS A 277 6.97 -26.76 2.76
CA LYS A 277 7.33 -28.11 2.36
C LYS A 277 6.96 -28.99 3.54
N PRO A 278 6.03 -29.96 3.41
CA PRO A 278 5.83 -30.92 4.47
C PRO A 278 7.15 -31.67 4.68
N ARG A 279 7.72 -31.55 5.89
CA ARG A 279 8.73 -32.50 6.35
C ARG A 279 8.03 -33.85 6.42
N GLN A 280 8.43 -34.78 5.57
CA GLN A 280 8.10 -36.19 5.79
C GLN A 280 8.60 -36.58 7.18
N PRO A 281 7.78 -37.31 7.98
CA PRO A 281 8.31 -37.97 9.16
C PRO A 281 9.32 -39.01 8.70
N HIS A 282 10.54 -38.91 9.23
CA HIS A 282 11.48 -40.03 9.18
C HIS A 282 10.86 -41.16 10.01
N ALA A 283 10.51 -42.24 9.32
CA ALA A 283 10.42 -43.57 9.91
C ALA A 283 11.83 -44.10 10.18
#